data_AF-A0A6J4FL70-F1
#
_entry.id   AF-A0A6J4FL70-F1
#
_cell.length_a   1.000
_cell.length_b   1.000
_cell.length_c   1.000
_cell.angle_alpha   90.00
_cell.angle_beta   90.00
_cell.angle_gamma   90.00
#
_symmetry.space_group_name_H-M   'P 1'
#
loop_
_entity.id
_entity.type
_entity.pdbx_description
1 polymer ?
#
loop_
_entity_poly.entity_id
_entity_poly.type
_entity_poly.pdbx_seq_one_letter_code
_entity_poly.pdbx_strand_id
1 'polypeptide(L)'
;MFDSTKTSLHDLLTQAARGHIKLPDFQRGWVWDDYAIRSLIASVSQSFPVGAIMMLRAGGELTFGTRQLEGTPKTAKDTETLLYLLDGQQRLTSLYQALVSDDVIATKNVQKQEIKRWYYIDMAVALAGGDREDAIIGVPEDRISRSAFGRDILRDLSCDEKEYAACMFPLNKVFNADQWMMGFFRHWGHAPDKSEFWFAFANTVLAAFNGYHMPVITLDATSSRGAICTVFEKVNSGGKKLDSFELLTAIYAGSGFNLRSDWLGGRDTDRATGAEVITEGRLARLGDFDVLSDLGNTNFLQAISLLHTRSRRLSDLRSGKSETDAASVSCQGRAILALPLDAYRTWADRVETGFKLAARFLRRRHIYWVKDVPYHTQLVPLAAILALLGERWEQDAVQRKLAQWFWCGVFGEFYGSAVESRFAKDVIEVPAWIEGGPEPSAVRDFQCRIDRLESLRSRLSAAYKGVHALLMQQGARDFRSGQAFEEAIYFDDNVDIHHIFPKAWCQTKRIPKSLYDSIVNKTPISARTNRILGGSAPSAYCHRLETSEAVAREPLETHLRSHGITPTLLRSDDFDRFFEDRRENLAVMIERVTGKEVYRGVERDEEALDEAAE
;
A
#
# COMPACT_ATOMS: atom_id res chain seq x y z
N MET A 1 -11.95 -23.75 11.92
CA MET A 1 -10.94 -24.63 12.58
C MET A 1 -9.83 -24.85 11.56
N PHE A 2 -8.56 -24.94 11.96
CA PHE A 2 -7.47 -25.25 11.03
C PHE A 2 -6.82 -26.57 11.42
N ASP A 3 -6.41 -27.35 10.43
CA ASP A 3 -5.65 -28.56 10.61
C ASP A 3 -4.20 -28.31 10.20
N SER A 4 -3.24 -28.86 10.95
CA SER A 4 -1.81 -28.74 10.68
C SER A 4 -1.22 -30.14 10.62
N THR A 5 -0.99 -30.63 9.41
CA THR A 5 -0.52 -31.99 9.15
C THR A 5 0.75 -31.99 8.32
N LYS A 6 1.31 -33.19 8.12
CA LYS A 6 2.42 -33.44 7.19
C LYS A 6 1.86 -34.25 6.03
N THR A 7 2.06 -33.77 4.81
CA THR A 7 1.62 -34.47 3.58
C THR A 7 2.83 -34.81 2.74
N SER A 8 2.85 -36.00 2.15
CA SER A 8 3.90 -36.41 1.21
C SER A 8 3.98 -35.42 0.06
N LEU A 9 5.20 -35.02 -0.32
CA LEU A 9 5.41 -34.17 -1.49
C LEU A 9 4.81 -34.79 -2.75
N HIS A 10 5.02 -36.08 -2.96
CA HIS A 10 4.50 -36.79 -4.13
C HIS A 10 2.97 -36.75 -4.21
N ASP A 11 2.28 -36.89 -3.06
CA ASP A 11 0.83 -36.79 -3.00
C ASP A 11 0.33 -35.38 -3.34
N LEU A 12 0.98 -34.34 -2.80
CA LEU A 12 0.66 -32.94 -3.13
C LEU A 12 0.81 -32.64 -4.63
N LEU A 13 1.90 -33.11 -5.24
CA LEU A 13 2.15 -32.93 -6.67
C LEU A 13 1.15 -33.73 -7.52
N THR A 14 0.77 -34.93 -7.09
CA THR A 14 -0.25 -35.75 -7.74
C THR A 14 -1.63 -35.11 -7.67
N GLN A 15 -2.00 -34.56 -6.51
CA GLN A 15 -3.27 -33.83 -6.33
C GLN A 15 -3.32 -32.56 -7.21
N ALA A 16 -2.19 -31.85 -7.35
CA ALA A 16 -2.08 -30.73 -8.29
C ALA A 16 -2.24 -31.20 -9.75
N ALA A 17 -1.59 -32.31 -10.14
CA ALA A 17 -1.70 -32.90 -11.48
C ALA A 17 -3.14 -33.27 -11.84
N ARG A 18 -3.91 -33.78 -10.87
CA ARG A 18 -5.32 -34.18 -11.04
C ARG A 18 -6.29 -32.99 -11.05
N GLY A 19 -5.84 -31.80 -10.62
CA GLY A 19 -6.67 -30.60 -10.51
C GLY A 19 -7.43 -30.46 -9.20
N HIS A 20 -7.15 -31.30 -8.19
CA HIS A 20 -7.78 -31.18 -6.86
C HIS A 20 -7.25 -29.99 -6.08
N ILE A 21 -5.97 -29.66 -6.27
CA ILE A 21 -5.34 -28.44 -5.77
C ILE A 21 -5.29 -27.43 -6.91
N LYS A 22 -5.98 -26.28 -6.75
CA LYS A 22 -5.93 -25.18 -7.72
C LYS A 22 -5.50 -23.88 -7.06
N LEU A 23 -4.97 -22.98 -7.89
CA LEU A 23 -4.65 -21.62 -7.48
C LEU A 23 -5.91 -20.78 -7.58
N PRO A 24 -6.23 -19.95 -6.58
CA PRO A 24 -7.16 -18.86 -6.79
C PRO A 24 -6.65 -17.93 -7.91
N ASP A 25 -7.54 -17.50 -8.80
CA ASP A 25 -7.24 -16.70 -9.99
C ASP A 25 -6.63 -15.33 -9.66
N PHE A 26 -6.87 -14.81 -8.46
CA PHE A 26 -6.28 -13.57 -7.94
C PHE A 26 -4.79 -13.68 -7.59
N GLN A 27 -4.25 -14.89 -7.42
CA GLN A 27 -2.82 -15.03 -7.15
C GLN A 27 -2.01 -14.69 -8.41
N ARG A 28 -0.90 -13.98 -8.21
CA ARG A 28 0.05 -13.63 -9.29
C ARG A 28 0.56 -14.85 -10.03
N GLY A 29 0.96 -14.69 -11.30
CA GLY A 29 1.67 -15.74 -12.04
C GLY A 29 2.90 -16.29 -11.32
N TRP A 30 3.42 -17.42 -11.77
CA TRP A 30 4.70 -17.94 -11.29
C TRP A 30 5.85 -17.04 -11.77
N VAL A 31 6.80 -16.72 -10.88
CA VAL A 31 7.84 -15.69 -11.12
C VAL A 31 9.22 -16.08 -10.59
N TRP A 32 9.41 -17.34 -10.20
CA TRP A 32 10.71 -17.81 -9.71
C TRP A 32 11.71 -17.96 -10.85
N ASP A 33 12.95 -17.55 -10.57
CA ASP A 33 14.08 -17.68 -11.48
C ASP A 33 14.77 -19.04 -11.32
N ASP A 34 15.70 -19.33 -12.25
CA ASP A 34 16.47 -20.58 -12.28
C ASP A 34 17.18 -20.87 -10.94
N TYR A 35 17.72 -19.83 -10.29
CA TYR A 35 18.41 -19.97 -9.03
C TYR A 35 17.47 -20.42 -7.90
N ALA A 36 16.32 -19.75 -7.74
CA ALA A 36 15.34 -20.10 -6.71
C ALA A 36 14.81 -21.54 -6.86
N ILE A 37 14.65 -22.00 -8.11
CA ILE A 37 14.22 -23.38 -8.39
C ILE A 37 15.30 -24.38 -7.99
N ARG A 38 16.56 -24.16 -8.39
CA ARG A 38 17.70 -25.04 -8.05
C ARG A 38 17.91 -25.12 -6.54
N SER A 39 17.89 -23.98 -5.85
CA SER A 39 18.02 -23.90 -4.39
C SER A 39 16.91 -24.65 -3.65
N LEU A 40 15.66 -24.56 -4.15
CA LEU A 40 14.53 -25.31 -3.59
C LEU A 40 14.70 -26.83 -3.77
N ILE A 41 15.08 -27.27 -4.97
CA ILE A 41 15.32 -28.70 -5.26
C ILE A 41 16.46 -29.23 -4.38
N ALA A 42 17.55 -28.49 -4.27
CA ALA A 42 18.69 -28.86 -3.43
C ALA A 42 18.26 -29.07 -1.97
N SER A 43 17.50 -28.12 -1.42
CA SER A 43 16.94 -28.20 -0.06
C SER A 43 16.07 -29.44 0.15
N VAL A 44 15.16 -29.75 -0.78
CA VAL A 44 14.31 -30.96 -0.71
C VAL A 44 15.17 -32.22 -0.76
N SER A 45 16.18 -32.26 -1.62
CA SER A 45 17.07 -33.43 -1.76
C SER A 45 17.98 -33.67 -0.54
N GLN A 46 18.09 -32.70 0.37
CA GLN A 46 18.77 -32.81 1.66
C GLN A 46 17.79 -33.00 2.83
N SER A 47 16.50 -33.15 2.55
CA SER A 47 15.44 -33.18 3.57
C SER A 47 15.37 -31.90 4.44
N PHE A 48 15.89 -30.78 3.96
CA PHE A 48 15.82 -29.50 4.66
C PHE A 48 14.40 -28.90 4.57
N PRO A 49 13.90 -28.22 5.61
CA PRO A 49 12.56 -27.65 5.61
C PRO A 49 12.46 -26.46 4.66
N VAL A 50 11.54 -26.54 3.68
CA VAL A 50 11.31 -25.47 2.67
C VAL A 50 10.11 -24.57 2.99
N GLY A 51 9.63 -24.62 4.23
CA GLY A 51 8.45 -23.89 4.72
C GLY A 51 7.14 -24.67 4.58
N ALA A 52 6.09 -24.15 5.21
CA ALA A 52 4.76 -24.74 5.15
C ALA A 52 4.01 -24.35 3.85
N ILE A 53 3.03 -25.15 3.47
CA ILE A 53 2.03 -24.81 2.46
C ILE A 53 0.72 -24.51 3.17
N MET A 54 -0.02 -23.53 2.67
CA MET A 54 -1.33 -23.20 3.21
C MET A 54 -2.42 -23.43 2.17
N MET A 55 -3.52 -24.06 2.60
CA MET A 55 -4.65 -24.38 1.74
C MET A 55 -5.97 -24.03 2.41
N LEU A 56 -7.02 -23.86 1.60
CA LEU A 56 -8.42 -23.76 2.06
C LEU A 56 -9.24 -24.87 1.39
N ARG A 57 -10.01 -25.59 2.19
CA ARG A 57 -10.99 -26.56 1.69
C ARG A 57 -12.10 -25.85 0.92
N ALA A 58 -12.35 -26.31 -0.31
CA ALA A 58 -13.46 -25.83 -1.13
C ALA A 58 -14.83 -26.30 -0.57
N GLY A 59 -15.92 -25.69 -1.05
CA GLY A 59 -17.28 -25.99 -0.60
C GLY A 59 -17.77 -25.15 0.58
N GLY A 60 -17.07 -24.06 0.91
CA GLY A 60 -17.46 -23.09 1.92
C GLY A 60 -18.29 -21.92 1.38
N GLU A 61 -18.53 -20.92 2.22
CA GLU A 61 -19.21 -19.67 1.84
C GLU A 61 -18.43 -18.85 0.79
N LEU A 62 -17.11 -19.09 0.68
CA LEU A 62 -16.22 -18.43 -0.27
C LEU A 62 -15.96 -19.34 -1.47
N THR A 63 -16.25 -18.81 -2.64
CA THR A 63 -15.87 -19.38 -3.92
C THR A 63 -14.90 -18.42 -4.63
N PHE A 64 -13.82 -18.98 -5.17
CA PHE A 64 -12.85 -18.23 -5.95
C PHE A 64 -12.88 -18.69 -7.40
N GLY A 65 -12.62 -17.78 -8.33
CA GLY A 65 -12.18 -18.21 -9.65
C GLY A 65 -10.89 -19.00 -9.51
N THR A 66 -10.68 -20.00 -10.37
CA THR A 66 -9.53 -20.91 -10.26
C THR A 66 -8.70 -20.91 -11.53
N ARG A 67 -7.39 -21.09 -11.33
CA ARG A 67 -6.45 -21.44 -12.37
C ARG A 67 -5.59 -22.61 -11.92
N GLN A 68 -5.05 -23.33 -12.89
CA GLN A 68 -4.18 -24.47 -12.62
C GLN A 68 -2.77 -24.00 -12.25
N LEU A 69 -1.99 -24.87 -11.61
CA LEU A 69 -0.55 -24.66 -11.47
C LEU A 69 0.10 -24.78 -12.84
N GLU A 70 1.12 -23.96 -13.10
CA GLU A 70 1.83 -23.99 -14.38
C GLU A 70 2.49 -25.36 -14.61
N GLY A 71 2.40 -25.86 -15.85
CA GLY A 71 2.88 -27.18 -16.26
C GLY A 71 1.89 -28.34 -16.02
N THR A 72 0.81 -28.15 -15.26
CA THR A 72 -0.17 -29.24 -15.03
C THR A 72 -1.02 -29.55 -16.29
N PRO A 73 -1.52 -30.79 -16.46
CA PRO A 73 -2.30 -31.18 -17.64
C PRO A 73 -3.53 -30.30 -17.84
N LYS A 74 -3.79 -29.90 -19.08
CA LYS A 74 -4.98 -29.10 -19.44
C LYS A 74 -6.30 -29.79 -19.11
N THR A 75 -6.32 -31.13 -19.11
CA THR A 75 -7.48 -31.95 -18.75
C THR A 75 -7.91 -31.79 -17.30
N ALA A 76 -7.03 -31.34 -16.41
CA ALA A 76 -7.34 -31.10 -15.00
C ALA A 76 -8.10 -29.77 -14.76
N LYS A 77 -8.40 -29.01 -15.81
CA LYS A 77 -9.15 -27.75 -15.71
C LYS A 77 -10.59 -27.99 -15.24
N ASP A 78 -11.23 -29.03 -15.78
CA ASP A 78 -12.64 -29.34 -15.54
C ASP A 78 -12.88 -30.22 -14.30
N THR A 79 -11.82 -30.68 -13.63
CA THR A 79 -11.92 -31.43 -12.37
C THR A 79 -12.45 -30.55 -11.24
N GLU A 80 -13.22 -31.13 -10.31
CA GLU A 80 -13.65 -30.44 -9.09
C GLU A 80 -12.46 -29.94 -8.27
N THR A 81 -12.56 -28.70 -7.78
CA THR A 81 -11.54 -28.12 -6.90
C THR A 81 -11.85 -28.53 -5.47
N LEU A 82 -10.93 -29.23 -4.82
CA LEU A 82 -11.07 -29.65 -3.42
C LEU A 82 -10.32 -28.70 -2.46
N LEU A 83 -9.20 -28.16 -2.92
CA LEU A 83 -8.29 -27.31 -2.14
C LEU A 83 -7.84 -26.10 -2.97
N TYR A 84 -8.01 -24.92 -2.40
CA TYR A 84 -7.42 -23.68 -2.88
C TYR A 84 -6.03 -23.52 -2.25
N LEU A 85 -4.98 -23.44 -3.05
CA LEU A 85 -3.63 -23.18 -2.56
C LEU A 85 -3.49 -21.69 -2.23
N LEU A 86 -3.34 -21.35 -0.95
CA LEU A 86 -3.30 -19.97 -0.45
C LEU A 86 -1.88 -19.42 -0.30
N ASP A 87 -0.93 -20.27 0.12
CA ASP A 87 0.49 -19.96 0.17
C ASP A 87 1.32 -21.15 -0.30
N GLY A 88 2.51 -20.88 -0.83
CA GLY A 88 3.42 -21.91 -1.34
C GLY A 88 3.25 -22.18 -2.83
N GLN A 89 2.48 -21.34 -3.55
CA GLN A 89 2.32 -21.42 -5.01
C GLN A 89 3.67 -21.59 -5.71
N GLN A 90 4.63 -20.71 -5.41
CA GLN A 90 5.90 -20.70 -6.14
C GLN A 90 6.70 -21.98 -5.90
N ARG A 91 6.69 -22.50 -4.66
CA ARG A 91 7.36 -23.76 -4.29
C ARG A 91 6.70 -24.96 -4.97
N LEU A 92 5.38 -25.10 -4.80
CA LEU A 92 4.66 -26.27 -5.33
C LEU A 92 4.66 -26.29 -6.86
N THR A 93 4.54 -25.13 -7.51
CA THR A 93 4.62 -25.03 -8.98
C THR A 93 6.03 -25.38 -9.50
N SER A 94 7.09 -24.91 -8.83
CA SER A 94 8.47 -25.24 -9.24
C SER A 94 8.78 -26.72 -9.06
N LEU A 95 8.38 -27.32 -7.94
CA LEU A 95 8.58 -28.75 -7.67
C LEU A 95 7.75 -29.61 -8.62
N TYR A 96 6.52 -29.20 -8.95
CA TYR A 96 5.71 -29.90 -9.94
C TYR A 96 6.39 -29.94 -11.31
N GLN A 97 6.79 -28.77 -11.81
CA GLN A 97 7.45 -28.67 -13.11
C GLN A 97 8.78 -29.42 -13.13
N ALA A 98 9.59 -29.37 -12.07
CA ALA A 98 10.91 -29.99 -12.03
C ALA A 98 10.90 -31.51 -11.77
N LEU A 99 9.93 -32.02 -11.02
CA LEU A 99 9.95 -33.40 -10.52
C LEU A 99 8.89 -34.32 -11.14
N VAL A 100 7.88 -33.76 -11.82
CA VAL A 100 6.74 -34.53 -12.34
C VAL A 100 6.44 -34.21 -13.81
N SER A 101 6.59 -32.97 -14.25
CA SER A 101 6.28 -32.60 -15.64
C SER A 101 7.29 -33.18 -16.62
N ASP A 102 6.80 -33.68 -17.76
CA ASP A 102 7.61 -34.09 -18.92
C ASP A 102 7.82 -32.94 -19.92
N ASP A 103 7.49 -31.70 -19.54
CA ASP A 103 7.70 -30.50 -20.34
C ASP A 103 8.90 -29.68 -19.85
N VAL A 104 9.54 -28.98 -20.78
CA VAL A 104 10.64 -28.05 -20.45
C VAL A 104 10.12 -26.83 -19.68
N ILE A 105 10.85 -26.39 -18.68
CA ILE A 105 10.41 -25.33 -17.77
C ILE A 105 10.81 -23.97 -18.33
N ALA A 106 9.83 -23.11 -18.60
CA ALA A 106 10.08 -21.74 -19.05
C ALA A 106 10.23 -20.79 -17.84
N THR A 107 11.48 -20.49 -17.43
CA THR A 107 11.82 -19.65 -16.28
C THR A 107 12.61 -18.40 -16.70
N LYS A 108 13.17 -17.66 -15.74
CA LYS A 108 14.02 -16.50 -15.96
C LYS A 108 15.42 -16.71 -15.41
N ASN A 109 16.42 -16.11 -16.05
CA ASN A 109 17.76 -16.03 -15.47
C ASN A 109 17.87 -14.83 -14.51
N VAL A 110 19.04 -14.67 -13.87
CA VAL A 110 19.33 -13.55 -12.95
C VAL A 110 19.13 -12.17 -13.60
N GLN A 111 19.24 -12.08 -14.93
CA GLN A 111 19.03 -10.86 -15.73
C GLN A 111 17.57 -10.69 -16.18
N LYS A 112 16.64 -11.51 -15.66
CA LYS A 112 15.20 -11.52 -15.98
C LYS A 112 14.87 -11.88 -17.44
N GLN A 113 15.82 -12.44 -18.18
CA GLN A 113 15.58 -12.94 -19.53
C GLN A 113 14.90 -14.30 -19.47
N GLU A 114 13.94 -14.54 -20.36
CA GLU A 114 13.25 -15.82 -20.47
C GLU A 114 14.19 -16.90 -20.99
N ILE A 115 14.21 -18.03 -20.29
CA ILE A 115 15.04 -19.20 -20.59
C ILE A 115 14.22 -20.47 -20.39
N LYS A 116 14.60 -21.53 -21.09
CA LYS A 116 14.00 -22.86 -20.92
C LYS A 116 15.00 -23.82 -20.32
N ARG A 117 14.59 -24.57 -19.29
CA ARG A 117 15.48 -25.45 -18.53
C ARG A 117 14.86 -26.83 -18.27
N TRP A 118 15.70 -27.84 -18.43
CA TRP A 118 15.58 -29.14 -17.78
C TRP A 118 16.45 -29.14 -16.52
N TYR A 119 16.00 -29.77 -15.43
CA TYR A 119 16.81 -29.91 -14.23
C TYR A 119 17.32 -31.33 -14.09
N TYR A 120 18.63 -31.43 -13.89
CA TYR A 120 19.34 -32.67 -13.62
C TYR A 120 20.05 -32.58 -12.27
N ILE A 121 20.37 -33.73 -11.72
CA ILE A 121 21.29 -33.85 -10.60
C ILE A 121 22.54 -34.63 -11.01
N ASP A 122 23.69 -34.03 -10.79
CA ASP A 122 24.99 -34.67 -10.96
C ASP A 122 25.19 -35.66 -9.80
N MET A 123 25.09 -36.95 -10.10
CA MET A 123 25.07 -38.01 -9.08
C MET A 123 26.39 -38.05 -8.30
N ALA A 124 27.52 -37.79 -8.98
CA ALA A 124 28.84 -37.84 -8.35
C ALA A 124 29.02 -36.67 -7.38
N VAL A 125 28.66 -35.45 -7.81
CA VAL A 125 28.72 -34.26 -6.95
C VAL A 125 27.74 -34.39 -5.77
N ALA A 126 26.54 -34.90 -6.00
CA ALA A 126 25.54 -35.09 -4.95
C ALA A 126 25.98 -36.06 -3.83
N LEU A 127 26.82 -37.04 -4.18
CA LEU A 127 27.40 -38.03 -3.26
C LEU A 127 28.70 -37.58 -2.59
N ALA A 128 29.39 -36.56 -3.14
CA ALA A 128 30.69 -36.09 -2.65
C ALA A 128 30.62 -35.29 -1.32
N GLY A 129 29.41 -35.01 -0.80
CA GLY A 129 29.20 -34.36 0.50
C GLY A 129 29.39 -32.84 0.53
N GLY A 130 29.56 -32.19 -0.62
CA GLY A 130 29.61 -30.72 -0.76
C GLY A 130 28.23 -30.06 -0.72
N ASP A 131 28.17 -28.77 -1.09
CA ASP A 131 26.89 -28.06 -1.23
C ASP A 131 26.03 -28.73 -2.31
N ARG A 132 24.81 -29.12 -1.94
CA ARG A 132 23.91 -29.83 -2.86
C ARG A 132 23.43 -28.94 -4.00
N GLU A 133 23.45 -27.63 -3.81
CA GLU A 133 23.09 -26.67 -4.85
C GLU A 133 24.01 -26.78 -6.09
N ASP A 134 25.28 -27.15 -5.89
CA ASP A 134 26.24 -27.38 -6.97
C ASP A 134 25.93 -28.65 -7.78
N ALA A 135 25.23 -29.62 -7.19
CA ALA A 135 24.83 -30.84 -7.88
C ALA A 135 23.57 -30.64 -8.75
N ILE A 136 22.73 -29.64 -8.47
CA ILE A 136 21.52 -29.38 -9.25
C ILE A 136 21.88 -28.50 -10.45
N ILE A 137 21.74 -29.03 -11.68
CA ILE A 137 22.15 -28.36 -12.90
C ILE A 137 20.95 -28.09 -13.80
N GLY A 138 20.73 -26.82 -14.15
CA GLY A 138 19.77 -26.41 -15.18
C GLY A 138 20.38 -26.48 -16.58
N VAL A 139 19.86 -27.32 -17.46
CA VAL A 139 20.35 -27.57 -18.83
C VAL A 139 19.36 -26.97 -19.85
N PRO A 140 19.81 -26.40 -20.99
CA PRO A 140 18.91 -25.85 -22.01
C PRO A 140 17.92 -26.87 -22.61
N GLU A 141 16.91 -26.39 -23.36
CA GLU A 141 15.83 -27.20 -23.96
C GLU A 141 16.34 -28.38 -24.82
N ASP A 142 17.46 -28.20 -25.53
CA ASP A 142 18.11 -29.23 -26.35
C ASP A 142 18.97 -30.22 -25.54
N ARG A 143 19.03 -30.04 -24.21
CA ARG A 143 19.82 -30.82 -23.26
C ARG A 143 21.33 -30.74 -23.48
N ILE A 144 21.83 -29.73 -24.18
CA ILE A 144 23.27 -29.56 -24.46
C ILE A 144 23.79 -28.25 -23.84
N SER A 145 24.66 -28.37 -22.84
CA SER A 145 25.36 -27.24 -22.22
C SER A 145 26.60 -26.86 -23.02
N ARG A 146 26.77 -25.56 -23.30
CA ARG A 146 27.88 -25.03 -24.12
C ARG A 146 28.60 -23.88 -23.41
N SER A 147 29.89 -23.71 -23.65
CA SER A 147 30.71 -22.57 -23.19
C SER A 147 31.11 -21.66 -24.36
N ALA A 148 31.86 -20.59 -24.06
CA ALA A 148 32.49 -19.69 -25.05
C ALA A 148 31.53 -19.20 -26.16
N PHE A 149 30.39 -18.64 -25.78
CA PHE A 149 29.32 -18.18 -26.71
C PHE A 149 28.78 -19.28 -27.63
N GLY A 150 28.71 -20.52 -27.15
CA GLY A 150 28.06 -21.65 -27.84
C GLY A 150 28.99 -22.48 -28.73
N ARG A 151 30.32 -22.28 -28.64
CA ARG A 151 31.30 -22.97 -29.50
C ARG A 151 31.72 -24.34 -28.97
N ASP A 152 31.93 -24.47 -27.67
CA ASP A 152 32.41 -25.72 -27.08
C ASP A 152 31.29 -26.42 -26.30
N ILE A 153 31.08 -27.71 -26.55
CA ILE A 153 30.12 -28.53 -25.82
C ILE A 153 30.75 -28.88 -24.46
N LEU A 154 30.17 -28.33 -23.39
CA LEU A 154 30.56 -28.69 -22.01
C LEU A 154 29.97 -30.04 -21.62
N ARG A 155 28.71 -30.27 -21.98
CA ARG A 155 27.96 -31.48 -21.60
C ARG A 155 26.82 -31.70 -22.56
N ASP A 156 26.66 -32.93 -23.02
CA ASP A 156 25.60 -33.34 -23.92
C ASP A 156 24.76 -34.41 -23.23
N LEU A 157 23.49 -34.11 -22.95
CA LEU A 157 22.51 -35.01 -22.33
C LEU A 157 21.31 -35.23 -23.27
N SER A 158 21.54 -35.14 -24.58
CA SER A 158 20.46 -35.17 -25.59
C SER A 158 19.73 -36.51 -25.69
N CYS A 159 20.29 -37.58 -25.14
CA CYS A 159 19.68 -38.90 -25.08
C CYS A 159 20.10 -39.65 -23.82
N ASP A 160 19.31 -40.65 -23.45
CA ASP A 160 19.48 -41.49 -22.27
C ASP A 160 20.89 -42.08 -22.15
N GLU A 161 21.50 -42.57 -23.25
CA GLU A 161 22.86 -43.12 -23.21
C GLU A 161 23.90 -42.10 -22.76
N LYS A 162 23.72 -40.83 -23.14
CA LYS A 162 24.63 -39.75 -22.73
C LYS A 162 24.39 -39.31 -21.30
N GLU A 163 23.13 -39.35 -20.84
CA GLU A 163 22.78 -39.16 -19.42
C GLU A 163 23.48 -40.21 -18.54
N TYR A 164 23.42 -41.49 -18.96
CA TYR A 164 24.06 -42.60 -18.25
C TYR A 164 25.58 -42.47 -18.22
N ALA A 165 26.19 -42.16 -19.37
CA ALA A 165 27.63 -41.97 -19.49
C ALA A 165 28.12 -40.83 -18.59
N ALA A 166 27.37 -39.72 -18.54
CA ALA A 166 27.69 -38.56 -17.72
C ALA A 166 27.30 -38.71 -16.24
N CYS A 167 26.60 -39.79 -15.85
CA CYS A 167 26.05 -39.98 -14.50
C CYS A 167 25.16 -38.80 -14.04
N MET A 168 24.35 -38.29 -14.97
CA MET A 168 23.44 -37.16 -14.74
C MET A 168 22.00 -37.68 -14.71
N PHE A 169 21.35 -37.59 -13.54
CA PHE A 169 19.99 -38.09 -13.38
C PHE A 169 18.94 -36.99 -13.66
N PRO A 170 17.95 -37.22 -14.54
CA PRO A 170 16.89 -36.26 -14.82
C PRO A 170 15.89 -36.19 -13.66
N LEU A 171 15.66 -34.99 -13.11
CA LEU A 171 14.85 -34.84 -11.88
C LEU A 171 13.36 -35.11 -12.07
N ASN A 172 12.82 -34.99 -13.29
CA ASN A 172 11.43 -35.35 -13.59
C ASN A 172 11.16 -36.86 -13.52
N LYS A 173 12.20 -37.69 -13.34
CA LYS A 173 12.08 -39.14 -13.14
C LYS A 173 12.20 -39.58 -11.68
N VAL A 174 12.25 -38.65 -10.73
CA VAL A 174 12.54 -38.94 -9.31
C VAL A 174 11.53 -39.90 -8.65
N PHE A 175 10.25 -39.80 -9.01
CA PHE A 175 9.17 -40.63 -8.48
C PHE A 175 8.90 -41.91 -9.28
N ASN A 176 9.66 -42.14 -10.36
CA ASN A 176 9.51 -43.23 -11.32
C ASN A 176 10.88 -43.62 -11.93
N ALA A 177 11.88 -43.76 -11.06
CA ALA A 177 13.28 -43.95 -11.44
C ALA A 177 13.61 -45.32 -12.05
N ASP A 178 12.71 -46.32 -11.92
CA ASP A 178 12.97 -47.71 -12.27
C ASP A 178 13.41 -47.90 -13.73
N GLN A 179 12.74 -47.23 -14.67
CA GLN A 179 13.07 -47.35 -16.09
C GLN A 179 14.46 -46.79 -16.40
N TRP A 180 14.81 -45.65 -15.79
CA TRP A 180 16.11 -45.02 -15.97
C TRP A 180 17.22 -45.87 -15.33
N MET A 181 16.98 -46.42 -14.13
CA MET A 181 17.89 -47.34 -13.45
C MET A 181 18.23 -48.56 -14.32
N MET A 182 17.22 -49.19 -14.91
CA MET A 182 17.42 -50.36 -15.78
C MET A 182 18.28 -50.02 -17.00
N GLY A 183 18.06 -48.84 -17.60
CA GLY A 183 18.88 -48.34 -18.71
C GLY A 183 20.33 -48.06 -18.30
N PHE A 184 20.53 -47.41 -17.15
CA PHE A 184 21.86 -47.12 -16.59
C PHE A 184 22.67 -48.39 -16.35
N PHE A 185 22.08 -49.42 -15.74
CA PHE A 185 22.76 -50.70 -15.53
C PHE A 185 23.10 -51.41 -16.83
N ARG A 186 22.21 -51.37 -17.83
CA ARG A 186 22.47 -51.96 -19.14
C ARG A 186 23.64 -51.25 -19.84
N HIS A 187 23.67 -49.92 -19.80
CA HIS A 187 24.73 -49.11 -20.41
C HIS A 187 26.12 -49.46 -19.86
N TRP A 188 26.21 -49.64 -18.54
CA TRP A 188 27.47 -50.01 -17.86
C TRP A 188 27.70 -51.52 -17.77
N GLY A 189 26.91 -52.35 -18.48
CA GLY A 189 27.10 -53.81 -18.49
C GLY A 189 26.97 -54.48 -17.12
N HIS A 190 26.14 -53.92 -16.23
CA HIS A 190 25.95 -54.37 -14.85
C HIS A 190 27.25 -54.38 -14.01
N ALA A 191 28.16 -53.44 -14.28
CA ALA A 191 29.38 -53.29 -13.49
C ALA A 191 29.05 -53.10 -11.98
N PRO A 192 29.72 -53.85 -11.07
CA PRO A 192 29.42 -53.78 -9.64
C PRO A 192 29.60 -52.39 -9.03
N ASP A 193 30.65 -51.67 -9.42
CA ASP A 193 30.95 -50.31 -8.95
C ASP A 193 29.84 -49.31 -9.33
N LYS A 194 29.30 -49.41 -10.55
CA LYS A 194 28.18 -48.57 -11.02
C LYS A 194 26.87 -48.94 -10.35
N SER A 195 26.68 -50.22 -10.03
CA SER A 195 25.51 -50.68 -9.28
C SER A 195 25.54 -50.13 -7.85
N GLU A 196 26.68 -50.24 -7.16
CA GLU A 196 26.90 -49.64 -5.84
C GLU A 196 26.73 -48.12 -5.86
N PHE A 197 27.28 -47.45 -6.88
CA PHE A 197 27.13 -46.01 -7.07
C PHE A 197 25.67 -45.58 -7.21
N TRP A 198 24.88 -46.29 -8.01
CA TRP A 198 23.44 -46.05 -8.12
C TRP A 198 22.74 -46.24 -6.78
N PHE A 199 22.99 -47.34 -6.07
CA PHE A 199 22.32 -47.60 -4.79
C PHE A 199 22.69 -46.57 -3.74
N ALA A 200 23.93 -46.09 -3.71
CA ALA A 200 24.34 -44.98 -2.86
C ALA A 200 23.52 -43.72 -3.17
N PHE A 201 23.42 -43.35 -4.46
CA PHE A 201 22.62 -42.20 -4.90
C PHE A 201 21.13 -42.37 -4.58
N ALA A 202 20.54 -43.53 -4.87
CA ALA A 202 19.13 -43.81 -4.64
C ALA A 202 18.79 -43.76 -3.14
N ASN A 203 19.59 -44.41 -2.28
CA ASN A 203 19.31 -44.50 -0.85
C ASN A 203 19.57 -43.20 -0.08
N THR A 204 20.36 -42.28 -0.63
CA THR A 204 20.68 -41.00 0.03
C THR A 204 19.90 -39.83 -0.57
N VAL A 205 19.86 -39.73 -1.89
CA VAL A 205 19.31 -38.58 -2.61
C VAL A 205 17.88 -38.83 -3.03
N LEU A 206 17.58 -39.92 -3.76
CA LEU A 206 16.21 -40.19 -4.20
C LEU A 206 15.29 -40.51 -3.02
N ALA A 207 15.79 -41.20 -1.99
CA ALA A 207 15.07 -41.46 -0.76
C ALA A 207 14.63 -40.16 -0.05
N ALA A 208 15.43 -39.09 -0.13
CA ALA A 208 15.08 -37.81 0.46
C ALA A 208 13.84 -37.19 -0.21
N PHE A 209 13.74 -37.26 -1.55
CA PHE A 209 12.56 -36.80 -2.28
C PHE A 209 11.32 -37.66 -1.99
N ASN A 210 11.47 -38.99 -2.05
CA ASN A 210 10.37 -39.93 -1.83
C ASN A 210 9.82 -39.87 -0.39
N GLY A 211 10.70 -39.66 0.58
CA GLY A 211 10.35 -39.49 1.99
C GLY A 211 9.98 -38.08 2.40
N TYR A 212 10.04 -37.08 1.50
CA TYR A 212 9.83 -35.68 1.86
C TYR A 212 8.37 -35.41 2.21
N HIS A 213 8.14 -34.87 3.40
CA HIS A 213 6.83 -34.44 3.85
C HIS A 213 6.79 -32.94 4.06
N MET A 214 5.90 -32.25 3.34
CA MET A 214 5.67 -30.83 3.52
C MET A 214 4.72 -30.58 4.69
N PRO A 215 5.02 -29.62 5.58
CA PRO A 215 4.02 -29.12 6.52
C PRO A 215 2.88 -28.45 5.76
N VAL A 216 1.64 -28.86 6.02
CA VAL A 216 0.43 -28.31 5.37
C VAL A 216 -0.52 -27.79 6.44
N ILE A 217 -0.91 -26.53 6.29
CA ILE A 217 -1.93 -25.89 7.11
C ILE A 217 -3.19 -25.78 6.27
N THR A 218 -4.25 -26.49 6.64
CA THR A 218 -5.53 -26.49 5.92
C THR A 218 -6.58 -25.74 6.72
N LEU A 219 -7.11 -24.66 6.14
CA LEU A 219 -8.29 -23.96 6.65
C LEU A 219 -9.55 -24.72 6.21
N ASP A 220 -10.47 -24.90 7.16
CA ASP A 220 -11.75 -25.54 6.86
C ASP A 220 -12.69 -24.63 6.05
N ALA A 221 -13.59 -25.23 5.26
CA ALA A 221 -14.60 -24.54 4.46
C ALA A 221 -15.55 -23.66 5.30
N THR A 222 -15.74 -24.00 6.58
CA THR A 222 -16.53 -23.21 7.55
C THR A 222 -15.80 -21.99 8.11
N SER A 223 -14.54 -21.77 7.74
CA SER A 223 -13.75 -20.64 8.25
C SER A 223 -14.32 -19.31 7.75
N SER A 224 -14.55 -18.37 8.68
CA SER A 224 -15.08 -17.06 8.31
C SER A 224 -14.17 -16.31 7.34
N ARG A 225 -14.77 -15.47 6.48
CA ARG A 225 -14.05 -14.62 5.52
C ARG A 225 -12.94 -13.80 6.21
N GLY A 226 -13.24 -13.21 7.37
CA GLY A 226 -12.27 -12.40 8.12
C GLY A 226 -11.08 -13.21 8.64
N ALA A 227 -11.29 -14.47 9.07
CA ALA A 227 -10.22 -15.34 9.53
C ALA A 227 -9.28 -15.73 8.38
N ILE A 228 -9.85 -16.11 7.23
CA ILE A 228 -9.08 -16.48 6.02
C ILE A 228 -8.19 -15.31 5.60
N CYS A 229 -8.73 -14.09 5.56
CA CYS A 229 -7.97 -12.91 5.15
C CYS A 229 -6.89 -12.52 6.17
N THR A 230 -7.18 -12.59 7.47
CA THR A 230 -6.17 -12.33 8.52
C THR A 230 -5.00 -13.30 8.41
N VAL A 231 -5.29 -14.58 8.16
CA VAL A 231 -4.27 -15.60 7.94
C VAL A 231 -3.48 -15.30 6.65
N PHE A 232 -4.16 -14.96 5.56
CA PHE A 232 -3.54 -14.54 4.30
C PHE A 232 -2.61 -13.33 4.47
N GLU A 233 -3.05 -12.27 5.15
CA GLU A 233 -2.27 -11.05 5.38
C GLU A 233 -1.02 -11.32 6.23
N LYS A 234 -1.14 -12.19 7.23
CA LYS A 234 0.00 -12.56 8.10
C LYS A 234 1.02 -13.44 7.39
N VAL A 235 0.55 -14.38 6.55
CA VAL A 235 1.40 -15.38 5.89
C VAL A 235 2.05 -14.84 4.60
N ASN A 236 1.41 -13.89 3.91
CA ASN A 236 1.95 -13.25 2.69
C ASN A 236 3.07 -12.20 2.95
N SER A 237 3.79 -12.29 4.06
CA SER A 237 4.82 -11.33 4.43
C SER A 237 6.10 -11.42 3.58
N GLY A 238 6.29 -12.48 2.80
CA GLY A 238 7.49 -12.71 1.95
C GLY A 238 7.37 -12.35 0.46
N GLY A 239 6.25 -11.79 -0.01
CA GLY A 239 6.01 -11.46 -1.43
C GLY A 239 5.19 -10.18 -1.64
N LYS A 240 4.81 -9.86 -2.90
CA LYS A 240 3.90 -8.73 -3.19
C LYS A 240 2.60 -8.95 -2.40
N LYS A 241 2.38 -8.14 -1.38
CA LYS A 241 1.30 -8.32 -0.39
C LYS A 241 -0.05 -8.41 -1.10
N LEU A 242 -0.79 -9.49 -0.82
CA LEU A 242 -2.20 -9.60 -1.12
C LEU A 242 -2.96 -8.76 -0.07
N ASP A 243 -3.54 -7.65 -0.50
CA ASP A 243 -4.30 -6.72 0.35
C ASP A 243 -5.81 -7.03 0.28
N SER A 244 -6.62 -6.33 1.08
CA SER A 244 -8.08 -6.52 1.08
C SER A 244 -8.73 -6.28 -0.28
N PHE A 245 -8.11 -5.47 -1.16
CA PHE A 245 -8.61 -5.20 -2.50
C PHE A 245 -8.45 -6.41 -3.43
N GLU A 246 -7.30 -7.09 -3.38
CA GLU A 246 -7.06 -8.31 -4.15
C GLU A 246 -8.02 -9.44 -3.76
N LEU A 247 -8.28 -9.59 -2.46
CA LEU A 247 -9.23 -10.58 -1.97
C LEU A 247 -10.68 -10.23 -2.34
N LEU A 248 -11.07 -8.96 -2.24
CA LEU A 248 -12.40 -8.53 -2.66
C LEU A 248 -12.61 -8.69 -4.18
N THR A 249 -11.56 -8.45 -4.97
CA THR A 249 -11.58 -8.69 -6.42
C THR A 249 -11.90 -10.14 -6.74
N ALA A 250 -11.27 -11.08 -6.03
CA ALA A 250 -11.55 -12.51 -6.17
C ALA A 250 -12.99 -12.89 -5.83
N ILE A 251 -13.49 -12.36 -4.70
CA ILE A 251 -14.84 -12.62 -4.22
C ILE A 251 -15.87 -12.12 -5.24
N TYR A 252 -15.65 -10.93 -5.81
CA TYR A 252 -16.55 -10.36 -6.82
C TYR A 252 -16.45 -11.06 -8.17
N ALA A 253 -15.28 -11.60 -8.53
CA ALA A 253 -15.10 -12.37 -9.75
C ALA A 253 -15.98 -13.62 -9.77
N GLY A 254 -16.14 -14.31 -8.62
CA GLY A 254 -17.09 -15.43 -8.46
C GLY A 254 -18.55 -15.04 -8.72
N SER A 255 -18.90 -13.75 -8.59
CA SER A 255 -20.21 -13.17 -8.91
C SER A 255 -20.25 -12.48 -10.29
N GLY A 256 -19.23 -12.69 -11.13
CA GLY A 256 -19.15 -12.15 -12.49
C GLY A 256 -18.79 -10.66 -12.58
N PHE A 257 -18.18 -10.07 -11.54
CA PHE A 257 -17.73 -8.67 -11.54
C PHE A 257 -16.22 -8.55 -11.29
N ASN A 258 -15.53 -7.80 -12.15
CA ASN A 258 -14.08 -7.60 -12.06
C ASN A 258 -13.75 -6.25 -11.41
N LEU A 259 -13.53 -6.26 -10.09
CA LEU A 259 -13.19 -5.05 -9.32
C LEU A 259 -11.89 -4.38 -9.79
N ARG A 260 -10.89 -5.18 -10.19
CA ARG A 260 -9.62 -4.65 -10.68
C ARG A 260 -9.80 -3.85 -11.97
N SER A 261 -10.66 -4.32 -12.87
CA SER A 261 -10.94 -3.62 -14.14
C SER A 261 -11.73 -2.34 -13.91
N ASP A 262 -12.69 -2.33 -12.98
CA ASP A 262 -13.41 -1.11 -12.59
C ASP A 262 -12.46 -0.06 -11.96
N TRP A 263 -11.49 -0.49 -11.15
CA TRP A 263 -10.51 0.41 -10.54
C TRP A 263 -9.43 0.93 -11.50
N LEU A 264 -8.72 0.02 -12.19
CA LEU A 264 -7.57 0.35 -13.04
C LEU A 264 -7.95 0.73 -14.47
N GLY A 265 -9.15 0.34 -14.91
CA GLY A 265 -9.53 0.38 -16.31
C GLY A 265 -9.00 -0.86 -17.04
N GLY A 266 -9.35 -0.97 -18.31
CA GLY A 266 -8.97 -2.11 -19.12
C GLY A 266 -9.70 -2.16 -20.45
N ARG A 267 -9.42 -3.23 -21.18
CA ARG A 267 -10.15 -3.59 -22.39
C ARG A 267 -11.15 -4.67 -21.98
N ASP A 268 -12.43 -4.34 -22.05
CA ASP A 268 -13.52 -5.29 -21.90
C ASP A 268 -14.11 -5.59 -23.28
N THR A 269 -14.91 -6.64 -23.39
CA THR A 269 -15.64 -6.97 -24.62
C THR A 269 -17.12 -6.77 -24.36
N ASP A 270 -17.74 -5.88 -25.13
CA ASP A 270 -19.19 -5.66 -25.06
C ASP A 270 -19.91 -6.99 -25.30
N ARG A 271 -20.69 -7.46 -24.31
CA ARG A 271 -21.38 -8.75 -24.37
C ARG A 271 -22.50 -8.80 -25.40
N ALA A 272 -23.01 -7.65 -25.85
CA ALA A 272 -24.05 -7.55 -26.86
C ALA A 272 -23.49 -7.41 -28.28
N THR A 273 -22.36 -6.70 -28.44
CA THR A 273 -21.81 -6.38 -29.78
C THR A 273 -20.52 -7.11 -30.11
N GLY A 274 -19.84 -7.70 -29.12
CA GLY A 274 -18.51 -8.31 -29.27
C GLY A 274 -17.39 -7.30 -29.51
N ALA A 275 -17.67 -6.00 -29.44
CA ALA A 275 -16.70 -4.95 -29.65
C ALA A 275 -15.79 -4.76 -28.43
N GLU A 276 -14.51 -4.47 -28.67
CA GLU A 276 -13.56 -4.11 -27.62
C GLU A 276 -13.91 -2.72 -27.07
N VAL A 277 -14.30 -2.63 -25.80
CA VAL A 277 -14.59 -1.39 -25.09
C VAL A 277 -13.41 -1.07 -24.19
N ILE A 278 -12.76 0.06 -24.44
CA ILE A 278 -11.75 0.59 -23.52
C ILE A 278 -12.48 1.39 -22.46
N THR A 279 -12.54 0.84 -21.24
CA THR A 279 -13.08 1.55 -20.08
C THR A 279 -11.96 2.17 -19.30
N GLU A 280 -12.01 3.49 -19.14
CA GLU A 280 -11.17 4.20 -18.19
C GLU A 280 -11.49 3.76 -16.75
N GLY A 281 -10.48 3.52 -15.93
CA GLY A 281 -10.65 3.13 -14.54
C GLY A 281 -10.98 4.31 -13.63
N ARG A 282 -11.53 4.01 -12.44
CA ARG A 282 -11.74 5.01 -11.39
C ARG A 282 -10.44 5.71 -10.98
N LEU A 283 -9.33 4.99 -10.95
CA LEU A 283 -8.02 5.55 -10.60
C LEU A 283 -7.61 6.68 -11.55
N ALA A 284 -7.79 6.49 -12.86
CA ALA A 284 -7.46 7.50 -13.86
C ALA A 284 -8.36 8.75 -13.72
N ARG A 285 -9.67 8.56 -13.62
CA ARG A 285 -10.64 9.67 -13.43
C ARG A 285 -10.47 10.44 -12.13
N LEU A 286 -9.96 9.80 -11.08
CA LEU A 286 -9.61 10.47 -9.82
C LEU A 286 -8.23 11.13 -9.91
N GLY A 287 -7.33 10.57 -10.73
CA GLY A 287 -6.00 11.11 -11.02
C GLY A 287 -6.00 12.45 -11.76
N ASP A 288 -7.12 12.86 -12.38
CA ASP A 288 -7.31 14.22 -12.92
C ASP A 288 -7.19 15.33 -11.86
N PHE A 289 -7.26 14.97 -10.57
CA PHE A 289 -7.10 15.88 -9.46
C PHE A 289 -5.77 15.60 -8.75
N ASP A 290 -4.82 16.54 -8.81
CA ASP A 290 -3.48 16.36 -8.22
C ASP A 290 -3.52 16.03 -6.72
N VAL A 291 -4.45 16.59 -5.94
CA VAL A 291 -4.62 16.24 -4.51
C VAL A 291 -5.01 14.78 -4.26
N LEU A 292 -5.49 14.07 -5.28
CA LEU A 292 -5.92 12.67 -5.22
C LEU A 292 -4.93 11.70 -5.90
N SER A 293 -3.78 12.18 -6.38
CA SER A 293 -2.87 11.37 -7.20
C SER A 293 -2.27 10.16 -6.46
N ASP A 294 -2.21 10.19 -5.12
CA ASP A 294 -1.73 9.09 -4.26
C ASP A 294 -2.89 8.34 -3.57
N LEU A 295 -4.13 8.48 -4.10
CA LEU A 295 -5.28 7.78 -3.55
C LEU A 295 -5.20 6.27 -3.87
N GLY A 296 -5.09 5.45 -2.83
CA GLY A 296 -5.05 4.00 -2.95
C GLY A 296 -6.42 3.36 -3.12
N ASN A 297 -6.44 2.16 -3.71
CA ASN A 297 -7.61 1.28 -3.82
C ASN A 297 -8.31 1.04 -2.46
N THR A 298 -7.51 0.94 -1.39
CA THR A 298 -7.96 0.67 -0.03
C THR A 298 -8.72 1.85 0.53
N ASN A 299 -8.27 3.09 0.27
CA ASN A 299 -8.97 4.30 0.70
C ASN A 299 -10.36 4.41 0.06
N PHE A 300 -10.47 4.03 -1.21
CA PHE A 300 -11.73 3.99 -1.93
C PHE A 300 -12.70 2.96 -1.33
N LEU A 301 -12.22 1.73 -1.07
CA LEU A 301 -13.02 0.69 -0.43
C LEU A 301 -13.39 1.03 1.02
N GLN A 302 -12.51 1.72 1.76
CA GLN A 302 -12.82 2.21 3.11
C GLN A 302 -14.01 3.16 3.09
N ALA A 303 -14.07 4.12 2.16
CA ALA A 303 -15.20 5.04 2.04
C ALA A 303 -16.50 4.31 1.70
N ILE A 304 -16.47 3.31 0.80
CA ILE A 304 -17.64 2.45 0.50
C ILE A 304 -18.08 1.68 1.76
N SER A 305 -17.12 1.10 2.50
CA SER A 305 -17.37 0.34 3.72
C SER A 305 -18.03 1.19 4.81
N LEU A 306 -17.58 2.43 4.99
CA LEU A 306 -18.21 3.40 5.91
C LEU A 306 -19.67 3.65 5.53
N LEU A 307 -19.96 3.93 4.26
CA LEU A 307 -21.32 4.24 3.81
C LEU A 307 -22.26 3.03 3.91
N HIS A 308 -21.79 1.85 3.52
CA HIS A 308 -22.57 0.62 3.61
C HIS A 308 -22.89 0.26 5.07
N THR A 309 -21.88 0.20 5.94
CA THR A 309 -22.07 -0.15 7.35
C THR A 309 -22.90 0.89 8.10
N ARG A 310 -22.73 2.18 7.79
CA ARG A 310 -23.62 3.25 8.27
C ARG A 310 -25.07 3.06 7.82
N SER A 311 -25.31 2.72 6.55
CA SER A 311 -26.66 2.47 6.05
C SER A 311 -27.34 1.32 6.79
N ARG A 312 -26.59 0.25 7.08
CA ARG A 312 -27.08 -0.88 7.89
C ARG A 312 -27.41 -0.45 9.32
N ARG A 313 -26.52 0.30 9.97
CA ARG A 313 -26.76 0.84 11.32
C ARG A 313 -28.04 1.66 11.38
N LEU A 314 -28.23 2.59 10.43
CA LEU A 314 -29.43 3.42 10.38
C LEU A 314 -30.70 2.59 10.13
N SER A 315 -30.63 1.54 9.31
CA SER A 315 -31.74 0.61 9.11
C SER A 315 -32.09 -0.14 10.40
N ASP A 316 -31.08 -0.61 11.13
CA ASP A 316 -31.25 -1.30 12.42
C ASP A 316 -31.93 -0.40 13.46
N LEU A 317 -31.46 0.83 13.60
CA LEU A 317 -32.05 1.81 14.53
C LEU A 317 -33.51 2.15 14.14
N ARG A 318 -33.80 2.32 12.85
CA ARG A 318 -35.19 2.55 12.36
C ARG A 318 -36.10 1.33 12.60
N SER A 319 -35.54 0.14 12.63
CA SER A 319 -36.27 -1.10 12.94
C SER A 319 -36.53 -1.30 14.44
N GLY A 320 -36.08 -0.37 15.29
CA GLY A 320 -36.29 -0.41 16.75
C GLY A 320 -35.19 -1.13 17.52
N LYS A 321 -34.05 -1.49 16.90
CA LYS A 321 -32.89 -2.02 17.63
C LYS A 321 -32.25 -0.93 18.48
N SER A 322 -31.72 -1.32 19.64
CA SER A 322 -30.97 -0.43 20.52
C SER A 322 -29.64 0.02 19.89
N GLU A 323 -29.05 1.10 20.39
CA GLU A 323 -27.72 1.59 19.96
C GLU A 323 -26.62 0.52 20.10
N THR A 324 -26.74 -0.39 21.07
CA THR A 324 -25.80 -1.48 21.32
C THR A 324 -26.01 -2.67 20.37
N ASP A 325 -27.24 -2.92 19.95
CA ASP A 325 -27.58 -4.05 19.07
C ASP A 325 -27.52 -3.70 17.58
N ALA A 326 -27.53 -2.41 17.24
CA ALA A 326 -27.41 -1.95 15.86
C ALA A 326 -26.01 -2.21 15.29
N ALA A 327 -25.93 -2.52 13.99
CA ALA A 327 -24.67 -2.76 13.29
C ALA A 327 -23.64 -1.66 13.56
N SER A 328 -22.38 -2.04 13.77
CA SER A 328 -21.28 -1.08 13.92
C SER A 328 -20.90 -0.48 12.56
N VAL A 329 -20.53 0.80 12.57
CA VAL A 329 -19.92 1.45 11.41
C VAL A 329 -18.43 1.17 11.44
N SER A 330 -17.88 0.69 10.33
CA SER A 330 -16.47 0.29 10.25
C SER A 330 -15.97 0.31 8.82
N CYS A 331 -14.68 0.57 8.66
CA CYS A 331 -13.95 0.43 7.41
C CYS A 331 -12.65 -0.37 7.59
N GLN A 332 -12.56 -1.14 8.68
CA GLN A 332 -11.42 -2.03 8.90
C GLN A 332 -11.43 -3.17 7.87
N GLY A 333 -10.30 -3.86 7.69
CA GLY A 333 -10.17 -4.95 6.71
C GLY A 333 -11.33 -5.97 6.75
N ARG A 334 -11.76 -6.40 7.95
CA ARG A 334 -12.93 -7.30 8.10
C ARG A 334 -14.22 -6.73 7.51
N ALA A 335 -14.48 -5.43 7.70
CA ALA A 335 -15.67 -4.76 7.17
C ALA A 335 -15.58 -4.53 5.66
N ILE A 336 -14.39 -4.25 5.12
CA ILE A 336 -14.14 -4.14 3.68
C ILE A 336 -14.40 -5.50 3.01
N LEU A 337 -13.88 -6.58 3.57
CA LEU A 337 -14.04 -7.93 3.00
C LEU A 337 -15.46 -8.48 3.12
N ALA A 338 -16.23 -7.96 4.07
CA ALA A 338 -17.64 -8.28 4.21
C ALA A 338 -18.53 -7.47 3.25
N LEU A 339 -17.98 -6.55 2.44
CA LEU A 339 -18.75 -5.75 1.49
C LEU A 339 -19.41 -6.63 0.42
N PRO A 340 -20.74 -6.70 0.38
CA PRO A 340 -21.45 -7.36 -0.70
C PRO A 340 -21.27 -6.62 -2.03
N LEU A 341 -21.35 -7.34 -3.17
CA LEU A 341 -21.18 -6.74 -4.50
C LEU A 341 -22.28 -5.69 -4.81
N ASP A 342 -23.51 -5.91 -4.34
CA ASP A 342 -24.60 -4.93 -4.45
C ASP A 342 -24.30 -3.65 -3.68
N ALA A 343 -23.66 -3.75 -2.51
CA ALA A 343 -23.22 -2.58 -1.75
C ALA A 343 -22.13 -1.81 -2.51
N TYR A 344 -21.16 -2.51 -3.10
CA TYR A 344 -20.14 -1.87 -3.94
C TYR A 344 -20.80 -1.09 -5.09
N ARG A 345 -21.69 -1.74 -5.86
CA ARG A 345 -22.41 -1.11 -6.98
C ARG A 345 -23.25 0.09 -6.55
N THR A 346 -23.85 0.03 -5.36
CA THR A 346 -24.67 1.13 -4.81
C THR A 346 -23.83 2.37 -4.50
N TRP A 347 -22.61 2.19 -3.98
CA TRP A 347 -21.83 3.27 -3.40
C TRP A 347 -20.65 3.73 -4.26
N ALA A 348 -20.11 2.92 -5.16
CA ALA A 348 -18.87 3.21 -5.87
C ALA A 348 -18.92 4.56 -6.62
N ASP A 349 -19.97 4.82 -7.41
CA ASP A 349 -20.09 6.08 -8.17
C ASP A 349 -20.31 7.30 -7.27
N ARG A 350 -21.03 7.10 -6.17
CA ARG A 350 -21.25 8.15 -5.16
C ARG A 350 -19.95 8.49 -4.43
N VAL A 351 -19.16 7.49 -4.10
CA VAL A 351 -17.85 7.66 -3.45
C VAL A 351 -16.86 8.31 -4.41
N GLU A 352 -16.83 7.90 -5.68
CA GLU A 352 -16.03 8.58 -6.71
C GLU A 352 -16.39 10.07 -6.80
N THR A 353 -17.68 10.37 -6.86
CA THR A 353 -18.17 11.75 -6.83
C THR A 353 -17.75 12.46 -5.53
N GLY A 354 -17.86 11.78 -4.39
CA GLY A 354 -17.43 12.29 -3.08
C GLY A 354 -15.94 12.68 -3.05
N PHE A 355 -15.06 11.87 -3.63
CA PHE A 355 -13.63 12.21 -3.75
C PHE A 355 -13.41 13.41 -4.68
N LYS A 356 -14.10 13.49 -5.82
CA LYS A 356 -14.04 14.66 -6.70
C LYS A 356 -14.50 15.94 -5.98
N LEU A 357 -15.55 15.86 -5.17
CA LEU A 357 -15.99 16.96 -4.32
C LEU A 357 -14.97 17.28 -3.22
N ALA A 358 -14.30 16.29 -2.65
CA ALA A 358 -13.23 16.49 -1.67
C ALA A 358 -12.05 17.26 -2.30
N ALA A 359 -11.69 16.95 -3.55
CA ALA A 359 -10.68 17.71 -4.28
C ALA A 359 -11.10 19.18 -4.49
N ARG A 360 -12.37 19.43 -4.87
CA ARG A 360 -12.91 20.80 -4.97
C ARG A 360 -12.93 21.52 -3.62
N PHE A 361 -13.24 20.81 -2.53
CA PHE A 361 -13.22 21.33 -1.17
C PHE A 361 -11.82 21.76 -0.74
N LEU A 362 -10.79 20.96 -1.04
CA LEU A 362 -9.39 21.28 -0.77
C LEU A 362 -8.90 22.46 -1.60
N ARG A 363 -9.28 22.52 -2.88
CA ARG A 363 -8.92 23.64 -3.76
C ARG A 363 -9.45 24.98 -3.25
N ARG A 364 -10.66 25.02 -2.67
CA ARG A 364 -11.22 26.22 -1.99
C ARG A 364 -10.43 26.65 -0.75
N ARG A 365 -9.50 25.83 -0.26
CA ARG A 365 -8.61 26.07 0.89
C ARG A 365 -7.14 26.16 0.46
N HIS A 366 -6.91 26.42 -0.83
CA HIS A 366 -5.58 26.59 -1.41
C HIS A 366 -4.67 25.37 -1.28
N ILE A 367 -5.26 24.17 -1.23
CA ILE A 367 -4.53 22.89 -1.26
C ILE A 367 -4.73 22.30 -2.65
N TYR A 368 -3.67 22.32 -3.46
CA TYR A 368 -3.72 21.95 -4.88
C TYR A 368 -2.98 20.65 -5.21
N TRP A 369 -1.92 20.35 -4.47
CA TRP A 369 -1.04 19.21 -4.76
C TRP A 369 -1.14 18.15 -3.67
N VAL A 370 -0.93 16.89 -4.05
CA VAL A 370 -0.86 15.75 -3.12
C VAL A 370 0.07 16.02 -1.93
N LYS A 371 1.25 16.61 -2.19
CA LYS A 371 2.25 16.92 -1.16
C LYS A 371 1.74 17.91 -0.09
N ASP A 372 0.77 18.75 -0.44
CA ASP A 372 0.25 19.81 0.43
C ASP A 372 -0.99 19.38 1.21
N VAL A 373 -1.56 18.20 0.91
CA VAL A 373 -2.66 17.62 1.68
C VAL A 373 -2.17 17.34 3.11
N PRO A 374 -2.79 17.93 4.16
CA PRO A 374 -2.37 17.72 5.55
C PRO A 374 -2.45 16.25 5.96
N TYR A 375 -3.61 15.63 5.75
CA TYR A 375 -3.88 14.22 6.03
C TYR A 375 -4.57 13.56 4.84
N HIS A 376 -3.84 12.69 4.13
CA HIS A 376 -4.42 11.82 3.09
C HIS A 376 -5.50 10.91 3.67
N THR A 377 -5.31 10.47 4.92
CA THR A 377 -6.26 9.65 5.67
C THR A 377 -7.61 10.35 5.86
N GLN A 378 -7.63 11.66 6.09
CA GLN A 378 -8.88 12.42 6.29
C GLN A 378 -9.71 12.56 5.00
N LEU A 379 -9.13 12.30 3.82
CA LEU A 379 -9.88 12.29 2.55
C LEU A 379 -10.96 11.22 2.53
N VAL A 380 -10.75 10.09 3.21
CA VAL A 380 -11.70 8.97 3.27
C VAL A 380 -13.03 9.38 3.91
N PRO A 381 -13.07 9.85 5.18
CA PRO A 381 -14.32 10.31 5.79
C PRO A 381 -14.86 11.56 5.09
N LEU A 382 -14.01 12.48 4.60
CA LEU A 382 -14.46 13.66 3.86
C LEU A 382 -15.22 13.26 2.58
N ALA A 383 -14.67 12.36 1.78
CA ALA A 383 -15.31 11.86 0.56
C ALA A 383 -16.62 11.12 0.87
N ALA A 384 -16.65 10.30 1.92
CA ALA A 384 -17.88 9.61 2.35
C ALA A 384 -18.96 10.62 2.79
N ILE A 385 -18.61 11.63 3.58
CA ILE A 385 -19.54 12.69 4.00
C ILE A 385 -20.03 13.48 2.77
N LEU A 386 -19.16 13.87 1.84
CA LEU A 386 -19.56 14.59 0.63
C LEU A 386 -20.45 13.74 -0.29
N ALA A 387 -20.22 12.43 -0.38
CA ALA A 387 -21.09 11.50 -1.09
C ALA A 387 -22.50 11.40 -0.48
N LEU A 388 -22.63 11.61 0.84
CA LEU A 388 -23.93 11.71 1.53
C LEU A 388 -24.61 13.05 1.28
N LEU A 389 -23.84 14.15 1.30
CA LEU A 389 -24.38 15.50 1.16
C LEU A 389 -24.83 15.82 -0.27
N GLY A 390 -24.16 15.25 -1.29
CA GLY A 390 -24.40 15.60 -2.68
C GLY A 390 -24.20 17.10 -2.90
N GLU A 391 -25.06 17.73 -3.71
CA GLU A 391 -24.99 19.17 -4.03
C GLU A 391 -25.10 20.10 -2.81
N ARG A 392 -25.73 19.64 -1.71
CA ARG A 392 -25.90 20.46 -0.50
C ARG A 392 -24.57 20.88 0.13
N TRP A 393 -23.46 20.20 -0.19
CA TRP A 393 -22.14 20.61 0.29
C TRP A 393 -21.81 22.05 -0.12
N GLU A 394 -22.34 22.59 -1.23
CA GLU A 394 -22.05 23.95 -1.69
C GLU A 394 -22.72 25.05 -0.86
N GLN A 395 -23.69 24.70 -0.02
CA GLN A 395 -24.36 25.65 0.88
C GLN A 395 -23.37 26.24 1.88
N ASP A 396 -23.42 27.56 2.08
CA ASP A 396 -22.46 28.29 2.92
C ASP A 396 -22.38 27.75 4.37
N ALA A 397 -23.53 27.51 5.01
CA ALA A 397 -23.57 26.95 6.37
C ALA A 397 -22.92 25.56 6.46
N VAL A 398 -23.11 24.73 5.42
CA VAL A 398 -22.51 23.38 5.33
C VAL A 398 -21.01 23.48 5.10
N GLN A 399 -20.57 24.38 4.21
CA GLN A 399 -19.14 24.66 3.98
C GLN A 399 -18.42 25.10 5.25
N ARG A 400 -19.03 25.99 6.04
CA ARG A 400 -18.44 26.46 7.30
C ARG A 400 -18.27 25.32 8.30
N LYS A 401 -19.28 24.48 8.51
CA LYS A 401 -19.18 23.30 9.39
C LYS A 401 -18.13 22.30 8.91
N LEU A 402 -18.12 21.98 7.61
CA LEU A 402 -17.11 21.09 7.02
C LEU A 402 -15.70 21.68 7.13
N ALA A 403 -15.53 23.00 6.93
CA ALA A 403 -14.26 23.69 7.12
C ALA A 403 -13.77 23.54 8.57
N GLN A 404 -14.66 23.82 9.53
CA GLN A 404 -14.35 23.75 10.94
C GLN A 404 -13.91 22.34 11.35
N TRP A 405 -14.69 21.32 10.98
CA TRP A 405 -14.34 19.91 11.21
C TRP A 405 -13.00 19.54 10.56
N PHE A 406 -12.77 19.97 9.32
CA PHE A 406 -11.52 19.71 8.61
C PHE A 406 -10.33 20.29 9.37
N TRP A 407 -10.40 21.57 9.74
CA TRP A 407 -9.30 22.27 10.43
C TRP A 407 -9.09 21.80 11.86
N CYS A 408 -10.15 21.48 12.62
CA CYS A 408 -10.00 20.84 13.92
C CYS A 408 -9.30 19.48 13.78
N GLY A 409 -9.60 18.74 12.72
CA GLY A 409 -8.89 17.52 12.34
C GLY A 409 -7.39 17.70 12.12
N VAL A 410 -7.02 18.74 11.35
CA VAL A 410 -5.64 19.04 10.99
C VAL A 410 -4.82 19.53 12.19
N PHE A 411 -5.34 20.52 12.93
CA PHE A 411 -4.62 21.14 14.05
C PHE A 411 -4.75 20.37 15.37
N GLY A 412 -5.78 19.54 15.52
CA GLY A 412 -5.90 18.56 16.61
C GLY A 412 -5.15 17.25 16.34
N GLU A 413 -4.52 17.12 15.17
CA GLU A 413 -3.70 15.98 14.75
C GLU A 413 -4.42 14.60 14.83
N PHE A 414 -5.74 14.58 14.66
CA PHE A 414 -6.59 13.39 14.90
C PHE A 414 -6.45 12.27 13.87
N TYR A 415 -5.80 12.53 12.73
CA TYR A 415 -5.74 11.60 11.60
C TYR A 415 -4.34 11.03 11.36
N GLY A 416 -3.45 11.13 12.35
CA GLY A 416 -2.11 10.52 12.33
C GLY A 416 -2.05 9.08 12.83
N SER A 417 -3.00 8.64 13.66
CA SER A 417 -3.06 7.28 14.24
C SER A 417 -4.50 6.86 14.53
N ALA A 418 -4.75 5.54 14.67
CA ALA A 418 -6.07 4.97 14.97
C ALA A 418 -7.24 5.52 14.11
N VAL A 419 -6.95 5.80 12.84
CA VAL A 419 -7.79 6.65 11.98
C VAL A 419 -9.13 6.02 11.61
N GLU A 420 -9.21 4.70 11.50
CA GLU A 420 -10.43 4.01 11.05
C GLU A 420 -11.59 4.15 12.05
N SER A 421 -11.30 4.09 13.35
CA SER A 421 -12.30 4.33 14.40
C SER A 421 -12.81 5.77 14.40
N ARG A 422 -11.92 6.72 14.05
CA ARG A 422 -12.28 8.13 13.90
C ARG A 422 -13.19 8.33 12.69
N PHE A 423 -12.84 7.74 11.53
CA PHE A 423 -13.67 7.81 10.32
C PHE A 423 -15.10 7.30 10.55
N ALA A 424 -15.22 6.18 11.27
CA ALA A 424 -16.50 5.58 11.61
C ALA A 424 -17.38 6.50 12.46
N LYS A 425 -16.78 7.30 13.37
CA LYS A 425 -17.49 8.33 14.13
C LYS A 425 -17.85 9.53 13.26
N ASP A 426 -16.90 10.07 12.50
CA ASP A 426 -17.11 11.29 11.71
C ASP A 426 -18.21 11.15 10.66
N VAL A 427 -18.31 9.99 10.00
CA VAL A 427 -19.36 9.74 8.99
C VAL A 427 -20.78 9.66 9.60
N ILE A 428 -20.89 9.52 10.93
CA ILE A 428 -22.15 9.61 11.68
C ILE A 428 -22.34 11.03 12.20
N GLU A 429 -21.36 11.53 12.95
CA GLU A 429 -21.44 12.77 13.73
C GLU A 429 -21.49 14.01 12.83
N VAL A 430 -20.68 14.09 11.77
CA VAL A 430 -20.59 15.30 10.93
C VAL A 430 -21.88 15.50 10.12
N PRO A 431 -22.44 14.49 9.42
CA PRO A 431 -23.75 14.66 8.77
C PRO A 431 -24.84 15.02 9.77
N ALA A 432 -24.89 14.39 10.95
CA ALA A 432 -25.89 14.70 11.97
C ALA A 432 -25.77 16.15 12.46
N TRP A 433 -24.55 16.64 12.70
CA TRP A 433 -24.30 18.03 13.07
C TRP A 433 -24.71 19.01 11.99
N ILE A 434 -24.48 18.69 10.72
CA ILE A 434 -24.92 19.51 9.59
C ILE A 434 -26.44 19.68 9.60
N GLU A 435 -27.19 18.62 9.92
CA GLU A 435 -28.66 18.65 10.08
C GLU A 435 -29.16 19.28 11.39
N GLY A 436 -28.28 19.86 12.22
CA GLY A 436 -28.65 20.50 13.49
C GLY A 436 -28.50 19.62 14.73
N GLY A 437 -27.90 18.43 14.59
CA GLY A 437 -27.50 17.59 15.71
C GLY A 437 -26.31 18.15 16.53
N PRO A 438 -25.80 17.39 17.51
CA PRO A 438 -24.71 17.83 18.38
C PRO A 438 -23.38 18.00 17.64
N GLU A 439 -22.48 18.80 18.20
CA GLU A 439 -21.14 19.00 17.67
C GLU A 439 -20.33 17.68 17.63
N PRO A 440 -19.63 17.36 16.53
CA PRO A 440 -18.82 16.15 16.41
C PRO A 440 -17.70 16.15 17.43
N SER A 441 -17.32 14.96 17.90
CA SER A 441 -16.20 14.77 18.84
C SER A 441 -14.88 15.35 18.31
N ALA A 442 -14.63 15.31 16.99
CA ALA A 442 -13.45 15.93 16.40
C ALA A 442 -13.43 17.47 16.50
N VAL A 443 -14.56 18.12 16.72
CA VAL A 443 -14.64 19.58 16.96
C VAL A 443 -14.72 19.86 18.45
N ARG A 444 -15.55 19.11 19.19
CA ARG A 444 -15.75 19.28 20.64
C ARG A 444 -14.48 19.02 21.44
N ASP A 445 -13.77 17.94 21.09
CA ASP A 445 -12.57 17.50 21.81
C ASP A 445 -11.29 18.13 21.22
N PHE A 446 -11.43 19.13 20.33
CA PHE A 446 -10.31 19.84 19.76
C PHE A 446 -9.48 20.52 20.85
N GLN A 447 -8.17 20.24 20.85
CA GLN A 447 -7.20 20.91 21.68
C GLN A 447 -5.98 21.23 20.84
N CYS A 448 -5.57 22.49 20.85
CA CYS A 448 -4.33 22.95 20.26
C CYS A 448 -3.64 23.86 21.26
N ARG A 449 -2.36 23.60 21.53
CA ARG A 449 -1.56 24.42 22.42
C ARG A 449 -0.65 25.31 21.60
N ILE A 450 -0.43 26.54 22.05
CA ILE A 450 0.36 27.52 21.30
C ILE A 450 1.84 27.09 21.15
N ASP A 451 2.39 26.41 22.16
CA ASP A 451 3.74 25.83 22.16
C ASP A 451 3.94 24.76 21.07
N ARG A 452 2.84 24.14 20.59
CA ARG A 452 2.90 23.20 19.47
C ARG A 452 3.51 23.86 18.24
N LEU A 453 3.19 25.12 17.95
CA LEU A 453 3.74 25.88 16.83
C LEU A 453 5.28 25.94 16.86
N GLU A 454 5.87 26.04 18.04
CA GLU A 454 7.33 26.09 18.20
C GLU A 454 7.98 24.75 17.86
N SER A 455 7.29 23.65 18.19
CA SER A 455 7.79 22.30 17.93
C SER A 455 7.61 21.83 16.48
N LEU A 456 6.73 22.49 15.70
CA LEU A 456 6.41 22.15 14.31
C LEU A 456 7.55 22.51 13.36
N ARG A 457 8.44 21.55 13.10
CA ARG A 457 9.65 21.75 12.26
C ARG A 457 9.65 20.95 10.96
N SER A 458 8.88 19.86 10.90
CA SER A 458 8.84 18.93 9.77
C SER A 458 7.80 19.32 8.75
N ARG A 459 8.20 19.38 7.48
CA ARG A 459 7.32 19.67 6.34
C ARG A 459 6.31 18.56 6.05
N LEU A 460 6.53 17.37 6.61
CA LEU A 460 5.62 16.23 6.49
C LEU A 460 4.48 16.28 7.51
N SER A 461 4.57 17.12 8.55
CA SER A 461 3.51 17.25 9.56
C SER A 461 2.24 17.84 8.94
N ALA A 462 1.09 17.26 9.28
CA ALA A 462 -0.20 17.76 8.84
C ALA A 462 -0.47 19.19 9.33
N ALA A 463 -0.21 19.47 10.61
CA ALA A 463 -0.37 20.83 11.16
C ALA A 463 0.57 21.84 10.47
N TYR A 464 1.80 21.43 10.11
CA TYR A 464 2.71 22.27 9.34
C TYR A 464 2.15 22.63 7.96
N LYS A 465 1.65 21.63 7.21
CA LYS A 465 0.97 21.85 5.93
C LYS A 465 -0.32 22.67 6.11
N GLY A 466 -1.00 22.51 7.25
CA GLY A 466 -2.17 23.27 7.63
C GLY A 466 -1.88 24.76 7.78
N VAL A 467 -0.84 25.15 8.51
CA VAL A 467 -0.41 26.55 8.63
C VAL A 467 -0.06 27.13 7.26
N HIS A 468 0.62 26.36 6.41
CA HIS A 468 0.92 26.79 5.05
C HIS A 468 -0.33 27.12 4.23
N ALA A 469 -1.29 26.19 4.20
CA ALA A 469 -2.55 26.37 3.51
C ALA A 469 -3.37 27.55 4.09
N LEU A 470 -3.34 27.75 5.41
CA LEU A 470 -3.98 28.90 6.04
C LEU A 470 -3.35 30.23 5.63
N LEU A 471 -2.03 30.33 5.59
CA LEU A 471 -1.35 31.55 5.14
C LEU A 471 -1.75 31.90 3.69
N MET A 472 -1.78 30.89 2.81
CA MET A 472 -2.27 31.09 1.44
C MET A 472 -3.74 31.54 1.43
N GLN A 473 -4.60 30.92 2.25
CA GLN A 473 -6.02 31.28 2.36
C GLN A 473 -6.26 32.69 2.93
N GLN A 474 -5.39 33.20 3.80
CA GLN A 474 -5.47 34.57 4.31
C GLN A 474 -4.94 35.62 3.31
N GLY A 475 -4.53 35.20 2.10
CA GLY A 475 -4.07 36.09 1.05
C GLY A 475 -2.61 36.51 1.20
N ALA A 476 -1.75 35.62 1.74
CA ALA A 476 -0.31 35.82 1.78
C ALA A 476 0.25 36.15 0.38
N ARG A 477 1.09 37.19 0.30
CA ARG A 477 1.69 37.69 -0.95
C ARG A 477 3.20 37.54 -0.95
N ASP A 478 3.80 37.26 -2.11
CA ASP A 478 5.26 37.24 -2.23
C ASP A 478 5.87 38.59 -1.83
N PHE A 479 6.89 38.59 -0.98
CA PHE A 479 7.45 39.82 -0.42
C PHE A 479 7.94 40.80 -1.51
N ARG A 480 8.49 40.27 -2.61
CA ARG A 480 9.03 41.08 -3.70
C ARG A 480 7.95 41.44 -4.71
N SER A 481 7.27 40.46 -5.30
CA SER A 481 6.36 40.73 -6.43
C SER A 481 4.97 41.19 -6.00
N GLY A 482 4.57 40.96 -4.74
CA GLY A 482 3.19 41.18 -4.28
C GLY A 482 2.17 40.22 -4.89
N GLN A 483 2.62 39.27 -5.71
CA GLN A 483 1.79 38.28 -6.37
C GLN A 483 1.18 37.34 -5.33
N ALA A 484 -0.12 37.07 -5.49
CA ALA A 484 -0.79 36.04 -4.70
C ALA A 484 -0.28 34.65 -5.13
N PHE A 485 -0.07 33.75 -4.18
CA PHE A 485 0.45 32.42 -4.49
C PHE A 485 -0.50 31.56 -5.33
N GLU A 486 -1.80 31.90 -5.34
CA GLU A 486 -2.80 31.29 -6.23
C GLU A 486 -2.45 31.44 -7.72
N GLU A 487 -1.90 32.61 -8.10
CA GLU A 487 -1.53 32.93 -9.47
C GLU A 487 -0.15 32.35 -9.82
N ALA A 488 0.75 32.24 -8.84
CA ALA A 488 2.09 31.69 -9.02
C ALA A 488 2.07 30.19 -9.39
N ILE A 489 1.03 29.46 -9.00
CA ILE A 489 0.78 28.05 -9.37
C ILE A 489 0.68 27.87 -10.89
N TYR A 490 0.21 28.88 -11.63
CA TYR A 490 0.04 28.81 -13.09
C TYR A 490 1.35 29.00 -13.86
N PHE A 491 2.37 29.61 -13.24
CA PHE A 491 3.63 29.99 -13.90
C PHE A 491 4.82 29.11 -13.53
N ASP A 492 4.58 27.99 -12.84
CA ASP A 492 5.62 27.06 -12.36
C ASP A 492 6.69 27.73 -11.47
N ASP A 493 6.33 28.88 -10.88
CA ASP A 493 7.13 29.54 -9.87
C ASP A 493 7.03 28.68 -8.60
N ASN A 494 8.03 27.82 -8.37
CA ASN A 494 8.12 26.99 -7.17
C ASN A 494 7.96 27.86 -5.91
N VAL A 495 6.77 27.82 -5.31
CA VAL A 495 6.47 28.40 -4.01
C VAL A 495 6.82 27.38 -2.95
N ASP A 496 7.68 27.76 -2.03
CA ASP A 496 8.05 26.91 -0.92
C ASP A 496 8.13 27.70 0.39
N ILE A 497 8.04 26.99 1.51
CA ILE A 497 8.14 27.56 2.84
C ILE A 497 9.61 27.74 3.22
N HIS A 498 9.98 28.98 3.46
CA HIS A 498 11.33 29.40 3.78
C HIS A 498 11.41 30.18 5.09
N HIS A 499 12.62 30.25 5.66
CA HIS A 499 12.89 30.98 6.88
C HIS A 499 12.75 32.49 6.69
N ILE A 500 12.02 33.17 7.59
CA ILE A 500 11.87 34.64 7.58
C ILE A 500 13.12 35.33 8.08
N PHE A 501 13.62 34.89 9.25
CA PHE A 501 14.96 35.14 9.70
C PHE A 501 15.86 34.02 9.16
N PRO A 502 16.77 34.30 8.21
CA PRO A 502 17.51 33.25 7.53
C PRO A 502 18.38 32.45 8.49
N LYS A 503 18.46 31.13 8.24
CA LYS A 503 19.22 30.18 9.07
C LYS A 503 20.66 30.63 9.33
N ALA A 504 21.35 31.15 8.32
CA ALA A 504 22.74 31.62 8.45
C ALA A 504 22.85 32.77 9.47
N TRP A 505 21.93 33.73 9.42
CA TRP A 505 21.87 34.83 10.38
C TRP A 505 21.56 34.33 11.80
N CYS A 506 20.58 33.43 11.95
CA CYS A 506 20.22 32.86 13.25
C CYS A 506 21.41 32.12 13.89
N GLN A 507 22.20 31.40 13.09
CA GLN A 507 23.40 30.71 13.55
C GLN A 507 24.47 31.70 14.05
N THR A 508 24.70 32.80 13.34
CA THR A 508 25.63 33.86 13.79
C THR A 508 25.17 34.52 15.08
N LYS A 509 23.85 34.70 15.27
CA LYS A 509 23.25 35.24 16.49
C LYS A 509 23.07 34.22 17.62
N ARG A 510 23.50 32.96 17.40
CA ARG A 510 23.37 31.85 18.36
C ARG A 510 21.93 31.56 18.79
N ILE A 511 20.96 31.82 17.91
CA ILE A 511 19.56 31.47 18.14
C ILE A 511 19.41 29.94 18.07
N PRO A 512 18.69 29.31 19.02
CA PRO A 512 18.49 27.87 19.03
C PRO A 512 17.83 27.34 17.75
N LYS A 513 18.32 26.18 17.27
CA LYS A 513 17.74 25.48 16.12
C LYS A 513 16.27 25.12 16.31
N SER A 514 15.85 24.83 17.54
CA SER A 514 14.44 24.58 17.87
C SER A 514 13.53 25.73 17.46
N LEU A 515 13.97 26.98 17.63
CA LEU A 515 13.18 28.17 17.33
C LEU A 515 13.24 28.54 15.85
N TYR A 516 14.44 28.69 15.28
CA TYR A 516 14.52 29.18 13.90
C TYR A 516 14.02 28.16 12.87
N ASP A 517 14.06 26.85 13.13
CA ASP A 517 13.49 25.84 12.23
C ASP A 517 11.98 25.60 12.43
N SER A 518 11.36 26.23 13.44
CA SER A 518 9.92 26.11 13.70
C SER A 518 9.08 26.76 12.58
N ILE A 519 7.79 26.40 12.51
CA ILE A 519 6.85 27.02 11.56
C ILE A 519 6.66 28.51 11.85
N VAL A 520 6.85 28.95 13.09
CA VAL A 520 6.76 30.37 13.47
C VAL A 520 7.74 31.21 12.67
N ASN A 521 8.98 30.76 12.46
CA ASN A 521 9.97 31.50 11.64
C ASN A 521 9.90 31.16 10.14
N LYS A 522 8.78 30.63 9.64
CA LYS A 522 8.69 30.10 8.28
C LYS A 522 7.44 30.57 7.54
N THR A 523 7.57 30.86 6.26
CA THR A 523 6.47 31.42 5.45
C THR A 523 6.60 31.07 3.97
N PRO A 524 5.50 30.96 3.21
CA PRO A 524 5.58 30.76 1.77
C PRO A 524 6.19 31.99 1.09
N ILE A 525 7.20 31.80 0.25
CA ILE A 525 7.72 32.82 -0.67
C ILE A 525 8.18 32.13 -1.95
N SER A 526 8.23 32.85 -3.07
CA SER A 526 8.74 32.29 -4.32
C SER A 526 10.23 31.94 -4.21
N ALA A 527 10.66 30.89 -4.92
CA ALA A 527 12.08 30.51 -5.00
C ALA A 527 12.98 31.66 -5.50
N ARG A 528 12.46 32.55 -6.36
CA ARG A 528 13.18 33.74 -6.81
C ARG A 528 13.33 34.76 -5.67
N THR A 529 12.29 35.00 -4.89
CA THR A 529 12.36 35.91 -3.73
C THR A 529 13.28 35.38 -2.66
N ASN A 530 13.18 34.10 -2.31
CA ASN A 530 14.09 33.45 -1.37
C ASN A 530 15.58 33.61 -1.74
N ARG A 531 15.92 33.44 -3.02
CA ARG A 531 17.30 33.66 -3.52
C ARG A 531 17.79 35.10 -3.33
N ILE A 532 16.90 36.09 -3.47
CA ILE A 532 17.23 37.51 -3.29
C ILE A 532 17.38 37.88 -1.81
N LEU A 533 16.55 37.32 -0.93
CA LEU A 533 16.69 37.53 0.52
C LEU A 533 18.05 37.01 1.00
N GLY A 534 18.41 35.80 0.56
CA GLY A 534 19.68 35.16 0.89
C GLY A 534 19.83 34.91 2.39
N GLY A 535 21.08 34.90 2.88
CA GLY A 535 21.39 34.68 4.30
C GLY A 535 21.40 35.95 5.17
N SER A 536 20.92 37.08 4.66
CA SER A 536 21.06 38.40 5.30
C SER A 536 20.06 38.60 6.45
N ALA A 537 20.37 39.54 7.34
CA ALA A 537 19.41 40.00 8.36
C ALA A 537 18.13 40.55 7.70
N PRO A 538 16.95 40.39 8.33
CA PRO A 538 15.73 40.93 7.78
C PRO A 538 15.72 42.43 7.53
N SER A 539 16.33 43.23 8.39
CA SER A 539 16.55 44.66 8.15
C SER A 539 17.27 44.92 6.82
N ALA A 540 18.32 44.15 6.54
CA ALA A 540 19.16 44.29 5.37
C ALA A 540 18.47 43.83 4.08
N TYR A 541 17.74 42.72 4.09
CA TYR A 541 16.99 42.32 2.89
C TYR A 541 15.76 43.22 2.66
N CYS A 542 15.10 43.73 3.71
CA CYS A 542 13.99 44.68 3.55
C CYS A 542 14.47 45.93 2.84
N HIS A 543 15.59 46.51 3.30
CA HIS A 543 16.21 47.66 2.67
C HIS A 543 16.60 47.36 1.20
N ARG A 544 17.15 46.18 0.92
CA ARG A 544 17.53 45.78 -0.45
C ARG A 544 16.33 45.66 -1.39
N LEU A 545 15.20 45.13 -0.92
CA LEU A 545 13.97 45.03 -1.70
C LEU A 545 13.44 46.42 -2.09
N GLU A 546 13.59 47.40 -1.20
CA GLU A 546 13.20 48.80 -1.44
C GLU A 546 14.16 49.52 -2.39
N THR A 547 15.47 49.39 -2.18
CA THR A 547 16.46 50.12 -2.98
C THR A 547 16.71 49.54 -4.36
N SER A 548 16.35 48.28 -4.59
CA SER A 548 16.40 47.67 -5.92
C SER A 548 15.18 48.02 -6.81
N GLU A 549 14.34 48.96 -6.36
CA GLU A 549 13.03 49.31 -6.95
C GLU A 549 12.09 48.11 -7.15
N ALA A 550 12.36 47.00 -6.46
CA ALA A 550 11.56 45.79 -6.63
C ALA A 550 10.19 45.91 -5.95
N VAL A 551 10.11 46.64 -4.84
CA VAL A 551 8.86 46.94 -4.13
C VAL A 551 9.01 48.19 -3.26
N ALA A 552 8.04 49.10 -3.28
CA ALA A 552 8.07 50.28 -2.41
C ALA A 552 7.78 49.89 -0.94
N ARG A 553 8.16 50.75 0.01
CA ARG A 553 8.08 50.46 1.45
C ARG A 553 6.68 50.06 1.93
N GLU A 554 5.66 50.84 1.58
CA GLU A 554 4.29 50.63 2.05
C GLU A 554 3.65 49.34 1.47
N PRO A 555 3.82 49.03 0.16
CA PRO A 555 3.49 47.72 -0.40
C PRO A 555 4.21 46.56 0.28
N LEU A 556 5.53 46.67 0.55
CA LEU A 556 6.28 45.62 1.26
C LEU A 556 5.72 45.38 2.67
N GLU A 557 5.39 46.44 3.41
CA GLU A 557 4.77 46.32 4.73
C GLU A 557 3.41 45.62 4.66
N THR A 558 2.62 45.90 3.62
CA THR A 558 1.37 45.20 3.35
C THR A 558 1.60 43.72 3.04
N HIS A 559 2.61 43.40 2.23
CA HIS A 559 2.98 42.02 1.93
C HIS A 559 3.38 41.30 3.22
N LEU A 560 4.26 41.86 4.06
CA LEU A 560 4.68 41.24 5.31
C LEU A 560 3.48 40.97 6.25
N ARG A 561 2.56 41.93 6.41
CA ARG A 561 1.36 41.77 7.25
C ARG A 561 0.45 40.64 6.78
N SER A 562 0.38 40.38 5.47
CA SER A 562 -0.40 39.25 4.93
C SER A 562 0.07 37.86 5.41
N HIS A 563 1.29 37.78 5.98
CA HIS A 563 1.83 36.56 6.60
C HIS A 563 1.75 36.57 8.13
N GLY A 564 1.05 37.52 8.74
CA GLY A 564 1.06 37.70 10.20
C GLY A 564 2.39 38.21 10.75
N ILE A 565 3.14 38.99 9.96
CA ILE A 565 4.41 39.61 10.37
C ILE A 565 4.20 41.08 10.68
N THR A 566 4.62 41.50 11.86
CA THR A 566 4.75 42.92 12.20
C THR A 566 6.03 43.52 11.57
N PRO A 567 5.93 44.45 10.59
CA PRO A 567 7.10 44.91 9.83
C PRO A 567 8.18 45.61 10.67
N THR A 568 7.79 46.29 11.75
CA THR A 568 8.74 47.01 12.61
C THR A 568 9.71 46.08 13.32
N LEU A 569 9.23 44.91 13.79
CA LEU A 569 10.07 43.89 14.45
C LEU A 569 11.07 43.26 13.48
N LEU A 570 10.65 43.08 12.23
CA LEU A 570 11.51 42.57 11.17
C LEU A 570 12.62 43.57 10.81
N ARG A 571 12.30 44.88 10.77
CA ARG A 571 13.28 45.94 10.48
C ARG A 571 14.27 46.21 11.60
N SER A 572 13.92 45.90 12.85
CA SER A 572 14.82 46.02 14.00
C SER A 572 15.65 44.75 14.25
N ASP A 573 15.52 43.71 13.40
CA ASP A 573 16.11 42.38 13.59
C ASP A 573 15.80 41.76 14.96
N ASP A 574 14.66 42.12 15.57
CA ASP A 574 14.26 41.69 16.91
C ASP A 574 13.58 40.33 16.84
N PHE A 575 14.39 39.27 16.82
CA PHE A 575 13.91 37.89 16.66
C PHE A 575 12.96 37.48 17.78
N ASP A 576 13.27 37.80 19.04
CA ASP A 576 12.51 37.32 20.19
C ASP A 576 11.09 37.92 20.19
N ARG A 577 10.98 39.24 20.00
CA ARG A 577 9.65 39.87 19.90
C ARG A 577 8.91 39.46 18.63
N PHE A 578 9.60 39.33 17.50
CA PHE A 578 9.00 38.81 16.27
C PHE A 578 8.42 37.42 16.48
N PHE A 579 9.16 36.54 17.15
CA PHE A 579 8.77 35.16 17.35
C PHE A 579 7.49 35.07 18.16
N GLU A 580 7.41 35.82 19.27
CA GLU A 580 6.23 35.87 20.13
C GLU A 580 5.01 36.48 19.42
N ASP A 581 5.18 37.64 18.76
CA ASP A 581 4.11 38.31 18.00
C ASP A 581 3.56 37.41 16.89
N ARG A 582 4.44 36.79 16.11
CA ARG A 582 4.03 35.91 15.02
C ARG A 582 3.42 34.61 15.52
N ARG A 583 3.92 34.05 16.63
CA ARG A 583 3.32 32.85 17.26
C ARG A 583 1.86 33.13 17.62
N GLU A 584 1.58 34.29 18.22
CA GLU A 584 0.22 34.71 18.56
C GLU A 584 -0.64 34.96 17.31
N ASN A 585 -0.11 35.67 16.30
CA ASN A 585 -0.84 35.90 15.05
C ASN A 585 -1.23 34.59 14.34
N LEU A 586 -0.34 33.59 14.33
CA LEU A 586 -0.64 32.26 13.80
C LEU A 586 -1.68 31.51 14.65
N ALA A 587 -1.64 31.65 15.98
CA ALA A 587 -2.66 31.09 16.86
C ALA A 587 -4.05 31.67 16.54
N VAL A 588 -4.17 32.99 16.43
CA VAL A 588 -5.43 33.66 16.07
C VAL A 588 -5.96 33.22 14.69
N MET A 589 -5.07 32.97 13.72
CA MET A 589 -5.47 32.41 12.43
C MET A 589 -6.07 31.00 12.56
N ILE A 590 -5.48 30.16 13.42
CA ILE A 590 -5.99 28.81 13.71
C ILE A 590 -7.36 28.91 14.41
N GLU A 591 -7.50 29.75 15.43
CA GLU A 591 -8.74 29.95 16.18
C GLU A 591 -9.90 30.35 15.27
N ARG A 592 -9.65 31.22 14.29
CA ARG A 592 -10.66 31.67 13.33
C ARG A 592 -11.23 30.52 12.50
N VAL A 593 -10.40 29.56 12.10
CA VAL A 593 -10.84 28.46 11.23
C VAL A 593 -11.35 27.23 11.99
N THR A 594 -10.90 27.03 13.22
CA THR A 594 -11.38 25.96 14.11
C THR A 594 -12.59 26.40 14.93
N GLY A 595 -12.82 27.70 15.08
CA GLY A 595 -13.84 28.25 15.97
C GLY A 595 -13.61 27.90 17.44
N LYS A 596 -12.36 27.60 17.82
CA LYS A 596 -11.96 27.17 19.17
C LYS A 596 -10.68 27.90 19.57
N GLU A 597 -10.59 28.27 20.84
CA GLU A 597 -9.41 28.94 21.39
C GLU A 597 -8.20 28.01 21.43
N VAL A 598 -7.03 28.56 21.12
CA VAL A 598 -5.73 27.90 21.27
C VAL A 598 -5.26 28.11 22.71
N TYR A 599 -4.89 27.02 23.38
CA TYR A 599 -4.46 27.06 24.77
C TYR A 599 -3.10 27.75 24.90
N ARG A 600 -3.08 28.87 25.62
CA ARG A 600 -1.90 29.73 25.85
C ARG A 600 -1.16 29.43 27.17
N GLY A 601 -1.66 28.53 28.00
CA GLY A 601 -0.99 28.16 29.25
C GLY A 601 -1.25 29.07 30.45
N VAL A 602 -2.26 29.95 30.40
CA VAL A 602 -2.70 30.69 31.59
C VAL A 602 -3.44 29.72 32.51
N GLU A 603 -3.04 29.67 33.79
CA GLU A 603 -3.79 28.98 34.85
C GLU A 603 -5.27 29.35 34.73
N ARG A 604 -6.13 28.36 34.53
CA ARG A 604 -7.48 28.50 35.08
C ARG A 604 -7.25 28.51 36.57
N ASP A 605 -7.54 29.62 37.24
CA ASP A 605 -7.81 29.60 38.67
C ASP A 605 -8.95 28.60 38.89
N GLU A 606 -8.61 27.34 39.17
CA GLU A 606 -9.52 26.32 39.72
C GLU A 606 -9.68 26.56 41.23
N GLU A 607 -9.94 27.79 41.63
CA GLU A 607 -10.32 28.17 43.01
C GLU A 607 -11.37 29.29 42.98
N ALA A 608 -12.58 29.00 42.49
CA ALA A 608 -13.77 29.83 42.77
C ALA A 608 -15.13 29.16 42.46
N LEU A 609 -15.27 27.83 42.54
CA LEU A 609 -16.57 27.17 42.35
C LEU A 609 -16.97 26.11 43.39
N ASP A 610 -16.25 25.99 44.51
CA ASP A 610 -16.61 25.04 45.59
C ASP A 610 -16.86 25.66 46.98
N GLU A 611 -17.07 26.98 47.11
CA GLU A 611 -17.49 27.61 48.39
C GLU A 611 -18.82 28.38 48.30
N ALA A 612 -19.80 27.87 47.54
CA ALA A 612 -21.17 28.37 47.59
C ALA A 612 -22.24 27.26 47.62
N ALA A 613 -21.89 26.10 48.19
CA ALA A 613 -22.84 25.02 48.48
C ALA A 613 -22.45 24.24 49.75
N GLU A 614 -22.41 24.95 50.88
CA GLU A 614 -22.75 24.37 52.19
C GLU A 614 -23.94 25.12 52.80
#